data_AF-G0L960-F1
#
_entry.id   AF-G0L960-F1
#
_cell.length_a   1.000
_cell.length_b   1.000
_cell.length_c   1.000
_cell.angle_alpha   90.00
_cell.angle_beta   90.00
_cell.angle_gamma   90.00
#
_symmetry.space_group_name_H-M   'P 1'
#
loop_
_entity.id
_entity.type
_entity.pdbx_description
1 polymer ?
#
loop_
_entity_poly.entity_id
_entity_poly.type
_entity_poly.pdbx_seq_one_letter_code
_entity_poly.pdbx_strand_id
1 'polypeptide(L)'
;MTKSRLLAAELGSDKIGVNTVNPDGVIVGSKIWEGDWAEGRAKAYGITEEELPAHYAKRNLLNEIIYPKDIAHGVFACVPILNKTTGNIINVDGGMANAFVR
;
A
#
# COMPACT_ATOMS: atom_id res chain seq x y z
N MET A 1 9.49 -17.55 -0.65
CA MET A 1 8.02 -17.44 -0.79
C MET A 1 7.55 -16.36 0.19
N THR A 2 6.75 -15.38 -0.21
CA THR A 2 6.14 -14.46 0.76
C THR A 2 5.21 -15.24 1.69
N LYS A 3 5.01 -14.77 2.93
CA LYS A 3 4.12 -15.46 3.89
C LYS A 3 2.72 -15.71 3.30
N SER A 4 2.21 -14.78 2.48
CA SER A 4 0.93 -14.92 1.79
C SER A 4 0.88 -16.04 0.75
N ARG A 5 1.95 -16.23 -0.04
CA ARG A 5 2.02 -17.31 -1.05
C ARG A 5 2.06 -18.70 -0.42
N LEU A 6 2.74 -18.85 0.72
CA LEU A 6 2.75 -20.11 1.48
C LEU A 6 1.34 -20.45 1.99
N LEU A 7 0.70 -19.51 2.69
CA LEU A 7 -0.65 -19.70 3.21
C LEU A 7 -1.68 -19.95 2.10
N ALA A 8 -1.54 -19.27 0.94
CA ALA A 8 -2.37 -19.53 -0.22
C ALA A 8 -2.24 -20.97 -0.75
N ALA A 9 -1.04 -21.54 -0.72
CA ALA A 9 -0.81 -22.92 -1.13
C ALA A 9 -1.37 -23.92 -0.10
N GLU A 10 -1.22 -23.65 1.20
CA GLU A 10 -1.71 -24.50 2.27
C GLU A 10 -3.24 -24.52 2.36
N LEU A 11 -3.88 -23.37 2.23
CA LEU A 11 -5.33 -23.21 2.46
C LEU A 11 -6.19 -23.30 1.19
N GLY A 12 -5.55 -23.43 0.02
CA GLY A 12 -6.26 -23.44 -1.27
C GLY A 12 -7.24 -24.60 -1.44
N SER A 13 -6.95 -25.75 -0.81
CA SER A 13 -7.84 -26.93 -0.83
C SER A 13 -9.17 -26.67 -0.10
N ASP A 14 -9.14 -25.82 0.94
CA ASP A 14 -10.31 -25.37 1.72
C ASP A 14 -11.05 -24.19 1.09
N LYS A 15 -10.65 -23.77 -0.12
CA LYS A 15 -11.20 -22.59 -0.83
C LYS A 15 -11.02 -21.27 -0.07
N ILE A 16 -9.97 -21.17 0.73
CA ILE A 16 -9.61 -19.93 1.42
C ILE A 16 -8.55 -19.19 0.57
N GLY A 17 -8.91 -18.01 0.07
CA GLY A 17 -7.99 -17.13 -0.65
C GLY A 17 -7.15 -16.29 0.32
N VAL A 18 -5.85 -16.18 0.05
CA VAL A 18 -4.93 -15.35 0.84
C VAL A 18 -4.20 -14.39 -0.08
N ASN A 19 -4.45 -13.10 0.05
CA ASN A 19 -3.76 -12.04 -0.70
C ASN A 19 -3.20 -10.99 0.26
N THR A 20 -2.25 -10.20 -0.21
CA THR A 20 -1.66 -9.07 0.53
C THR A 20 -2.04 -7.76 -0.15
N VAL A 21 -2.47 -6.77 0.61
CA VAL A 21 -2.56 -5.38 0.16
C VAL A 21 -1.28 -4.67 0.59
N ASN A 22 -0.57 -4.07 -0.36
CA ASN A 22 0.75 -3.45 -0.17
C ASN A 22 0.68 -1.93 -0.43
N PRO A 23 0.43 -1.12 0.61
CA PRO A 23 0.36 0.33 0.49
C PRO A 23 1.76 0.99 0.48
N ASP A 24 1.90 2.15 -0.17
CA ASP A 24 3.03 3.08 0.04
C ASP A 24 2.50 4.52 0.15
N GLY A 25 3.27 5.39 0.83
CA GLY A 25 3.02 6.83 0.81
C GLY A 25 1.72 7.31 1.48
N VAL A 26 1.08 6.50 2.33
CA VAL A 26 -0.14 6.90 3.07
C VAL A 26 0.22 7.81 4.23
N ILE A 27 0.30 9.11 3.95
CA ILE A 27 0.69 10.14 4.91
C ILE A 27 -0.55 10.73 5.60
N VAL A 28 -1.55 11.15 4.83
CA VAL A 28 -2.75 11.80 5.36
C VAL A 28 -3.58 10.83 6.20
N GLY A 29 -3.86 11.19 7.46
CA GLY A 29 -4.68 10.39 8.37
C GLY A 29 -3.99 9.13 8.91
N SER A 30 -2.66 9.05 8.80
CA SER A 30 -1.88 7.92 9.26
C SER A 30 -1.13 8.26 10.54
N LYS A 31 -1.38 7.49 11.61
CA LYS A 31 -0.81 7.75 12.95
C LYS A 31 0.72 7.70 13.02
N ILE A 32 1.36 6.98 12.10
CA ILE A 32 2.83 6.94 12.05
C ILE A 32 3.44 8.24 11.49
N TRP A 33 2.61 9.07 10.85
CA TRP A 33 2.96 10.39 10.32
C TRP A 33 2.45 11.52 11.21
N GLU A 34 2.01 11.21 12.43
CA GLU A 34 1.70 12.21 13.45
C GLU A 34 2.96 12.47 14.29
N GLY A 35 3.36 13.74 14.43
CA GLY A 35 4.46 14.17 15.31
C GLY A 35 5.87 14.03 14.69
N ASP A 36 6.86 13.77 15.55
CA ASP A 36 8.30 13.87 15.27
C ASP A 36 8.77 13.14 14.00
N TRP A 37 8.07 12.08 13.60
CA TRP A 37 8.39 11.33 12.39
C TRP A 37 8.14 12.13 11.11
N ALA A 38 7.00 12.82 11.01
CA ALA A 38 6.70 13.68 9.87
C ALA A 38 7.63 14.90 9.85
N GLU A 39 7.83 15.55 11.01
CA GLU A 39 8.75 16.69 11.15
C GLU A 39 10.17 16.32 10.69
N GLY A 40 10.70 15.19 11.17
CA GLY A 40 12.03 14.72 10.81
C GLY A 40 12.19 14.44 9.32
N ARG A 41 11.14 13.92 8.66
CA ARG A 41 11.16 13.67 7.20
C ARG A 41 11.02 14.97 6.42
N ALA A 42 10.11 15.87 6.81
CA ALA A 42 9.94 17.18 6.19
C ALA A 42 11.25 17.97 6.23
N LYS A 43 11.91 18.02 7.40
CA LYS A 43 13.22 18.65 7.58
C LYS A 43 14.31 18.03 6.72
N ALA A 44 14.35 16.70 6.62
CA ALA A 44 15.33 16.01 5.76
C ALA A 44 15.16 16.32 4.27
N TYR A 45 13.94 16.64 3.84
CA TYR A 45 13.63 17.03 2.46
C TYR A 45 13.67 18.54 2.23
N GLY A 46 13.78 19.36 3.28
CA GLY A 46 13.75 20.82 3.19
C GLY A 46 12.38 21.38 2.78
N ILE A 47 11.30 20.70 3.18
CA ILE A 47 9.90 21.06 2.89
C ILE A 47 9.10 21.16 4.20
N THR A 48 7.88 21.68 4.15
CA THR A 48 6.97 21.63 5.30
C THR A 48 6.25 20.28 5.41
N GLU A 49 5.66 19.99 6.56
CA GLU A 49 4.90 18.75 6.75
C GLU A 49 3.68 18.65 5.82
N GLU A 50 3.04 19.79 5.52
CA GLU A 50 1.91 19.88 4.60
C GLU A 50 2.30 19.54 3.16
N GLU A 51 3.58 19.71 2.80
CA GLU A 51 4.13 19.40 1.48
C GLU A 51 4.53 17.92 1.34
N LEU A 52 4.65 17.17 2.44
CA LEU A 52 5.05 15.76 2.42
C LEU A 52 4.17 14.88 1.52
N PRO A 53 2.82 14.95 1.57
CA PRO A 53 1.98 14.14 0.69
C PRO A 53 2.29 14.37 -0.79
N ALA A 54 2.39 15.63 -1.21
CA ALA A 54 2.70 15.99 -2.58
C ALA A 54 4.14 15.60 -2.97
N HIS A 55 5.09 15.68 -2.04
CA HIS A 55 6.46 15.23 -2.25
C HIS A 55 6.51 13.71 -2.51
N TYR A 56 5.77 12.91 -1.74
CA TYR A 56 5.73 11.46 -1.91
C TYR A 56 4.99 11.04 -3.18
N ALA A 57 3.92 11.75 -3.55
CA ALA A 57 3.18 11.48 -4.78
C ALA A 57 4.10 11.49 -6.03
N LYS A 58 5.06 12.42 -6.10
CA LYS A 58 6.03 12.53 -7.21
C LYS A 58 6.93 11.29 -7.41
N ARG A 59 6.95 10.37 -6.43
CA ARG A 59 7.76 9.13 -6.51
C ARG A 59 7.03 8.00 -7.23
N ASN A 60 5.71 8.02 -7.24
CA ASN A 60 4.91 6.99 -7.87
C ASN A 60 4.57 7.38 -9.31
N LEU A 61 4.34 6.38 -10.17
CA LEU A 61 4.14 6.60 -11.61
C LEU A 61 2.90 7.44 -11.95
N LEU A 62 1.88 7.39 -11.10
CA LEU A 62 0.64 8.14 -11.29
C LEU A 62 0.73 9.59 -10.80
N ASN A 63 1.77 9.96 -10.05
CA ASN A 63 1.90 11.25 -9.36
C ASN A 63 0.72 11.58 -8.44
N GLU A 64 0.13 10.56 -7.81
CA GLU A 64 -1.08 10.70 -7.00
C GLU A 64 -0.78 10.53 -5.50
N ILE A 65 -1.51 11.26 -4.67
CA ILE A 65 -1.47 11.07 -3.21
C ILE A 65 -2.31 9.86 -2.86
N ILE A 66 -1.77 8.96 -2.03
CA ILE A 66 -2.47 7.76 -1.59
C ILE A 66 -3.14 8.03 -0.23
N TYR A 67 -4.45 7.84 -0.17
CA TYR A 67 -5.25 8.05 1.03
C TYR A 67 -5.65 6.72 1.69
N PRO A 68 -6.02 6.73 2.98
CA PRO A 68 -6.55 5.53 3.65
C PRO A 68 -7.75 4.90 2.93
N LYS A 69 -8.57 5.72 2.26
CA LYS A 69 -9.71 5.26 1.47
C LYS A 69 -9.29 4.40 0.26
N ASP A 70 -8.15 4.69 -0.35
CA ASP A 70 -7.65 3.91 -1.48
C ASP A 70 -7.21 2.52 -1.04
N ILE A 71 -6.60 2.43 0.15
CA ILE A 71 -6.26 1.15 0.77
C ILE A 71 -7.52 0.34 1.06
N ALA A 72 -8.55 1.01 1.58
CA ALA A 72 -9.86 0.40 1.81
C ALA A 72 -10.49 -0.12 0.50
N HIS A 73 -10.36 0.62 -0.62
CA HIS A 73 -10.81 0.12 -1.92
C HIS A 73 -10.04 -1.12 -2.37
N GLY A 74 -8.72 -1.17 -2.17
CA GLY A 74 -7.90 -2.34 -2.46
C GLY A 74 -8.31 -3.57 -1.66
N VAL A 75 -8.53 -3.40 -0.34
CA VAL A 75 -9.06 -4.46 0.53
C VAL A 75 -10.45 -4.87 0.07
N PHE A 76 -11.33 -3.91 -0.19
CA PHE A 76 -12.68 -4.19 -0.66
C PHE A 76 -12.65 -5.01 -1.94
N ALA A 77 -11.83 -4.68 -2.95
CA ALA A 77 -11.75 -5.47 -4.18
C ALA A 77 -11.38 -6.96 -3.93
N CYS A 78 -10.58 -7.25 -2.91
CA CYS A 78 -10.19 -8.62 -2.55
C CYS A 78 -11.35 -9.48 -2.02
N VAL A 79 -12.43 -8.86 -1.50
CA VAL A 79 -13.46 -9.57 -0.74
C VAL A 79 -14.64 -10.04 -1.60
N PRO A 80 -15.38 -9.19 -2.35
CA PRO A 80 -16.52 -9.63 -3.16
C PRO A 80 -16.19 -9.82 -4.65
N ILE A 81 -15.08 -9.25 -5.16
CA ILE A 81 -14.81 -9.20 -6.62
C ILE A 81 -13.80 -10.28 -7.01
N LEU A 82 -12.65 -10.33 -6.32
CA LEU A 82 -11.51 -11.17 -6.71
C LEU A 82 -11.60 -12.62 -6.19
N ASN A 83 -12.78 -13.25 -6.29
CA ASN A 83 -13.07 -14.58 -5.69
C ASN A 83 -12.25 -15.75 -6.26
N LYS A 84 -11.55 -15.56 -7.39
CA LYS A 84 -10.66 -16.56 -8.01
C LYS A 84 -9.18 -16.18 -7.93
N THR A 85 -8.81 -15.32 -7.00
CA THR A 85 -7.46 -14.76 -6.84
C THR A 85 -6.90 -15.13 -5.48
N THR A 86 -5.72 -15.77 -5.42
CA THR A 86 -5.02 -16.10 -4.18
C THR A 86 -3.50 -16.05 -4.38
N GLY A 87 -2.73 -15.83 -3.33
CA GLY A 87 -1.27 -15.70 -3.35
C GLY A 87 -0.73 -14.40 -3.95
N ASN A 88 -1.61 -13.43 -4.24
CA ASN A 88 -1.23 -12.18 -4.89
C ASN A 88 -0.81 -11.11 -3.89
N ILE A 89 -0.04 -10.16 -4.40
CA ILE A 89 0.22 -8.87 -3.75
C ILE A 89 -0.44 -7.82 -4.62
N ILE A 90 -1.33 -7.03 -4.02
CA ILE A 90 -2.06 -5.95 -4.64
C ILE A 90 -1.46 -4.65 -4.14
N ASN A 91 -0.68 -4.01 -5.00
CA ASN A 91 -0.10 -2.71 -4.69
C ASN A 91 -1.19 -1.63 -4.72
N VAL A 92 -1.19 -0.78 -3.70
CA VAL A 92 -2.02 0.43 -3.64
C VAL A 92 -1.09 1.59 -3.28
N ASP A 93 -0.27 1.95 -4.26
CA ASP A 93 0.91 2.81 -4.07
C ASP A 93 1.12 3.85 -5.18
N GLY A 94 0.17 3.97 -6.11
CA GLY A 94 0.29 4.86 -7.27
C GLY A 94 1.30 4.39 -8.33
N GLY A 95 1.77 3.14 -8.24
CA GLY A 95 2.75 2.56 -9.17
C GLY A 95 4.18 2.80 -8.72
N MET A 96 4.58 2.24 -7.58
CA MET A 96 5.99 2.25 -7.17
C MET A 96 6.77 1.15 -7.91
N ALA A 97 7.59 1.53 -8.90
CA ALA A 97 8.24 0.57 -9.81
C ALA A 97 9.13 -0.46 -9.11
N ASN A 98 9.76 -0.07 -8.00
CA ASN A 98 10.56 -0.97 -7.16
C ASN A 98 9.72 -1.97 -6.33
N ALA A 99 8.41 -1.74 -6.21
CA ALA A 99 7.46 -2.61 -5.54
C ALA A 99 6.74 -3.57 -6.51
N PHE A 100 7.04 -3.53 -7.81
CA PHE A 100 6.43 -4.42 -8.79
C PHE A 100 6.82 -5.87 -8.52
N VAL A 101 5.81 -6.68 -8.24
CA VAL A 101 5.97 -8.10 -7.95
C VAL A 101 6.13 -8.89 -9.24
N ARG A 102 6.94 -9.95 -9.19
CA ARG A 102 7.07 -10.95 -10.26
C ARG A 102 6.34 -12.23 -9.88
#